data_AF-R7TIF7-F1
#
_entry.id   AF-R7TIF7-F1
#
_cell.length_a   1.000
_cell.length_b   1.000
_cell.length_c   1.000
_cell.angle_alpha   90.00
_cell.angle_beta   90.00
_cell.angle_gamma   90.00
#
_symmetry.space_group_name_H-M   'P 1'
#
loop_
_entity.id
_entity.type
_entity.pdbx_description
1 polymer ?
#
loop_
_entity_poly.entity_id
_entity_poly.type
_entity_poly.pdbx_seq_one_letter_code
_entity_poly.pdbx_strand_id
1 'polypeptide(L)'
;MQAESLKDRNLRKKKGRTWAEAAKLALEKYPKTAMSHKEILHVIQEESLKEISGTTPLACLNAMLHANSRGQDSMFYKVAGRSGVYGLMVSMPNLVYSSDN
;
A
#
# COMPACT_ATOMS: atom_id res chain seq x y z
N MET A 1 -23.68 -19.45 0.35
CA MET A 1 -22.89 -18.97 1.50
C MET A 1 -21.99 -17.86 1.02
N GLN A 2 -22.27 -16.60 1.33
CA GLN A 2 -21.31 -15.50 1.21
C GLN A 2 -21.59 -14.52 2.36
N ALA A 3 -20.88 -14.69 3.46
CA ALA A 3 -20.93 -13.81 4.61
C ALA A 3 -19.50 -13.43 4.99
N GLU A 4 -18.83 -12.66 4.12
CA GLU A 4 -17.55 -12.04 4.48
C GLU A 4 -17.80 -10.72 5.22
N SER A 5 -18.04 -10.90 6.52
CA SER A 5 -17.60 -10.06 7.64
C SER A 5 -17.47 -8.54 7.42
N LEU A 6 -18.54 -7.81 7.71
CA LEU A 6 -18.52 -6.38 8.04
C LEU A 6 -17.67 -6.03 9.28
N LYS A 7 -17.17 -7.03 10.04
CA LYS A 7 -16.37 -6.82 11.26
C LYS A 7 -14.96 -6.31 10.98
N ASP A 8 -14.41 -6.56 9.79
CA ASP A 8 -13.06 -6.11 9.42
C ASP A 8 -13.00 -4.61 9.10
N ARG A 9 -14.13 -4.02 8.64
CA ARG A 9 -14.20 -2.61 8.25
C ARG A 9 -14.12 -1.64 9.44
N ASN A 10 -14.54 -2.09 10.64
CA ASN A 10 -14.64 -1.25 11.84
C ASN A 10 -13.40 -1.24 12.74
N LEU A 11 -12.44 -2.15 12.54
CA LEU A 11 -11.14 -2.10 13.23
C LEU A 11 -10.22 -0.98 12.69
N ARG A 12 -10.57 -0.39 11.54
CA ARG A 12 -9.80 0.66 10.84
C ARG A 12 -9.78 2.03 11.53
N LYS A 13 -10.54 2.26 12.60
CA LYS A 13 -10.78 3.62 13.13
C LYS A 13 -10.04 4.01 14.41
N LYS A 14 -9.20 3.16 15.04
CA LYS A 14 -8.60 3.47 16.35
C LYS A 14 -7.15 3.02 16.62
N LYS A 15 -6.34 2.68 15.61
CA LYS A 15 -4.93 2.31 15.84
C LYS A 15 -4.02 3.22 15.04
N GLY A 16 -2.89 3.61 15.65
CA GLY A 16 -1.86 4.42 15.03
C GLY A 16 -1.48 3.93 13.62
N ARG A 17 -0.89 4.84 12.84
CA ARG A 17 -0.68 4.71 11.40
C ARG A 17 -0.26 3.29 10.99
N THR A 18 -1.10 2.66 10.17
CA THR A 18 -0.90 1.26 9.74
C THR A 18 0.22 1.15 8.72
N TRP A 19 0.74 -0.06 8.48
CA TRP A 19 1.72 -0.29 7.41
C TRP A 19 1.18 0.14 6.04
N ALA A 20 -0.12 -0.09 5.77
CA ALA A 20 -0.76 0.30 4.53
C ALA A 20 -0.78 1.81 4.34
N GLU A 21 -1.13 2.57 5.38
CA GLU A 21 -1.13 4.04 5.31
C GLU A 21 0.28 4.61 5.20
N ALA A 22 1.24 4.08 5.95
CA ALA A 22 2.63 4.51 5.86
C ALA A 22 3.22 4.24 4.46
N ALA A 23 2.95 3.05 3.89
CA ALA A 23 3.38 2.72 2.54
C ALA A 23 2.67 3.56 1.47
N LYS A 24 1.39 3.90 1.67
CA LYS A 24 0.67 4.83 0.81
C LYS A 24 1.36 6.20 0.78
N LEU A 25 1.60 6.78 1.95
CA LEU A 25 2.27 8.08 2.06
C LEU A 25 3.68 8.07 1.45
N ALA A 26 4.44 6.98 1.66
CA ALA A 26 5.75 6.82 1.07
C ALA A 26 5.69 6.81 -0.47
N LEU A 27 4.74 6.08 -1.06
CA LEU A 27 4.57 6.02 -2.51
C LEU A 27 3.87 7.27 -3.08
N GLU A 28 3.07 8.01 -2.31
CA GLU A 28 2.46 9.28 -2.72
C GLU A 28 3.52 10.36 -2.97
N LYS A 29 4.69 10.26 -2.32
CA LYS A 29 5.84 11.12 -2.64
C LYS A 29 6.49 10.79 -3.98
N TYR A 30 6.36 9.54 -4.43
CA TYR A 30 6.95 9.03 -5.67
C TYR A 30 5.87 8.41 -6.57
N PRO A 31 4.84 9.16 -6.98
CA PRO A 31 3.66 8.60 -7.64
C PRO A 31 4.01 7.92 -8.98
N LYS A 32 5.06 8.39 -9.66
CA LYS A 32 5.51 7.88 -10.96
C LYS A 32 6.49 6.70 -10.87
N THR A 33 6.86 6.28 -9.65
CA THR A 33 7.91 5.28 -9.45
C THR A 33 7.39 4.14 -8.59
N ALA A 34 7.37 2.93 -9.16
CA ALA A 34 7.19 1.73 -8.35
C ALA A 34 8.48 1.46 -7.56
N MET A 35 8.35 1.28 -6.25
CA MET A 35 9.47 1.11 -5.33
C MET A 35 9.47 -0.30 -4.74
N SER A 36 10.65 -0.83 -4.42
CA SER A 36 10.76 -2.09 -3.70
C SER A 36 10.25 -1.97 -2.27
N HIS A 37 9.82 -3.07 -1.67
CA HIS A 37 9.46 -3.13 -0.25
C HIS A 37 10.60 -2.64 0.67
N LYS A 38 11.87 -2.75 0.24
CA LYS A 38 13.02 -2.19 0.97
C LYS A 38 13.04 -0.66 0.90
N GLU A 39 12.86 -0.11 -0.28
CA GLU A 39 12.82 1.35 -0.48
C GLU A 39 11.60 1.97 0.21
N ILE A 40 10.43 1.33 0.14
CA ILE A 40 9.24 1.76 0.87
C ILE A 40 9.50 1.75 2.38
N LEU A 41 10.15 0.70 2.91
CA LEU A 41 10.52 0.65 4.32
C LEU A 41 11.48 1.79 4.71
N HIS A 42 12.45 2.08 3.85
CA HIS A 42 13.42 3.15 4.07
C HIS A 42 12.74 4.51 4.15
N VAL A 43 11.86 4.83 3.20
CA VAL A 43 11.08 6.08 3.23
C VAL A 43 10.21 6.17 4.48
N ILE A 44 9.54 5.07 4.88
CA ILE A 44 8.75 5.04 6.12
C ILE A 44 9.61 5.36 7.35
N GLN A 45 10.85 4.87 7.38
CA GLN A 45 11.81 5.10 8.46
C GLN A 45 12.32 6.55 8.47
N GLU A 46 12.77 7.06 7.32
CA GLU A 46 13.31 8.41 7.18
C GLU A 46 12.25 9.48 7.49
N GLU A 47 11.04 9.28 6.96
CA GLU A 47 9.92 10.20 7.13
C GLU A 47 9.18 10.01 8.46
N SER A 48 9.66 9.10 9.31
CA SER A 48 9.04 8.74 10.58
C SER A 48 7.52 8.47 10.45
N LEU A 49 7.12 7.86 9.32
CA LEU A 49 5.71 7.59 9.03
C LEU A 49 5.16 6.46 9.90
N LYS A 50 6.03 5.61 10.46
CA LYS A 50 5.64 4.56 11.39
C LYS A 50 6.80 4.26 12.33
N GLU A 51 6.49 3.98 13.59
CA GLU A 51 7.48 3.42 14.51
C GLU A 51 7.91 2.03 14.04
N ILE A 52 9.19 1.90 13.77
CA ILE A 52 9.82 0.65 13.33
C ILE A 52 10.57 0.10 14.53
N SER A 53 9.93 -0.83 15.26
CA SER A 53 10.52 -1.50 16.42
C SER A 53 10.32 -3.01 16.31
N GLY A 54 11.34 -3.80 16.69
CA GLY A 54 11.33 -5.27 16.67
C GLY A 54 12.12 -5.91 15.51
N THR A 55 12.01 -7.24 15.40
CA THR A 55 12.98 -8.07 14.66
C THR A 55 12.75 -8.21 13.15
N THR A 56 11.57 -7.93 12.58
CA THR A 56 11.36 -8.06 11.11
C THR A 56 10.31 -7.11 10.49
N PRO A 57 10.47 -5.77 10.58
CA PRO A 57 9.55 -4.81 9.98
C PRO A 57 9.40 -4.94 8.45
N LEU A 58 10.47 -5.35 7.77
CA LEU A 58 10.46 -5.59 6.32
C LEU A 58 9.52 -6.73 5.91
N ALA A 59 9.46 -7.81 6.72
CA ALA A 59 8.58 -8.94 6.47
C ALA A 59 7.11 -8.54 6.67
N CYS A 60 6.82 -7.77 7.72
CA CYS A 60 5.48 -7.23 7.98
C CYS A 60 5.01 -6.32 6.84
N LEU A 61 5.88 -5.41 6.39
CA LEU A 61 5.58 -4.53 5.27
C LEU A 61 5.34 -5.32 3.99
N ASN A 62 6.22 -6.25 3.64
CA ASN A 62 6.10 -7.04 2.42
C ASN A 62 4.83 -7.91 2.41
N ALA A 63 4.51 -8.56 3.54
CA ALA A 63 3.28 -9.33 3.68
C ALA A 63 2.03 -8.45 3.51
N MET A 64 2.03 -7.25 4.10
CA MET A 64 0.96 -6.28 3.94
C MET A 64 0.81 -5.82 2.49
N LEU A 65 1.92 -5.45 1.82
CA LEU A 65 1.90 -5.02 0.41
C LEU A 65 1.37 -6.13 -0.51
N HIS A 66 1.78 -7.37 -0.28
CA HIS A 66 1.31 -8.53 -1.03
C HIS A 66 -0.19 -8.81 -0.79
N ALA A 67 -0.68 -8.63 0.43
CA ALA A 67 -2.11 -8.79 0.75
C ALA A 67 -2.98 -7.67 0.14
N ASN A 68 -2.48 -6.44 0.11
CA ASN A 68 -3.21 -5.26 -0.39
C ASN A 68 -2.96 -4.95 -1.87
N SER A 69 -2.36 -5.89 -2.62
CA SER A 69 -2.16 -5.81 -4.08
C SER A 69 -2.97 -6.83 -4.87
N ARG A 70 -3.89 -7.54 -4.21
CA ARG A 70 -4.75 -8.56 -4.81
C ARG A 70 -6.11 -7.98 -5.16
N GLY A 71 -6.34 -7.69 -6.45
CA GLY A 71 -7.65 -7.28 -6.98
C GLY A 71 -7.62 -5.94 -7.72
N GLN A 72 -8.66 -5.68 -8.51
CA GLN A 72 -8.79 -4.46 -9.32
C GLN A 72 -9.00 -3.19 -8.46
N ASP A 73 -9.56 -3.30 -7.26
CA ASP A 73 -9.71 -2.17 -6.32
C ASP A 73 -8.57 -2.09 -5.27
N SER A 74 -7.43 -2.72 -5.57
CA SER A 74 -6.29 -2.72 -4.66
C SER A 74 -5.64 -1.35 -4.57
N MET A 75 -5.26 -0.94 -3.37
CA MET A 75 -4.54 0.32 -3.16
C MET A 75 -3.13 0.29 -3.77
N PHE A 76 -2.51 -0.90 -3.78
CA PHE A 76 -1.19 -1.12 -4.35
C PHE A 76 -1.30 -2.05 -5.57
N TYR A 77 -0.35 -1.94 -6.49
CA TYR A 77 -0.13 -2.94 -7.52
C TYR A 77 1.28 -3.51 -7.39
N LYS A 78 1.44 -4.78 -7.75
CA LYS A 78 2.75 -5.43 -7.83
C LYS A 78 3.26 -5.37 -9.27
N VAL A 79 4.50 -4.95 -9.46
CA VAL A 79 5.13 -4.94 -10.79
C VAL A 79 5.43 -6.37 -11.22
N ALA A 80 4.84 -6.82 -12.33
CA ALA A 80 5.15 -8.11 -12.93
C ALA A 80 6.62 -8.15 -13.39
N GLY A 81 7.29 -9.27 -13.17
CA GLY A 81 8.71 -9.42 -13.51
C GLY A 81 9.71 -8.77 -12.54
N ARG A 82 9.25 -8.06 -11.49
CA ARG A 82 10.11 -7.52 -10.43
C ARG A 82 9.68 -8.00 -9.05
N SER A 83 10.56 -8.75 -8.39
CA SER A 83 10.26 -9.31 -7.07
C SER A 83 10.16 -8.23 -6.01
N GLY A 84 8.97 -8.11 -5.40
CA GLY A 84 8.74 -7.23 -4.26
C GLY A 84 8.79 -5.74 -4.60
N VAL A 85 8.50 -5.37 -5.86
CA VAL A 85 8.32 -3.99 -6.30
C VAL A 85 6.83 -3.69 -6.36
N TYR A 86 6.44 -2.59 -5.71
CA TYR A 86 5.05 -2.17 -5.56
C TYR A 86 4.89 -0.70 -5.92
N GLY A 87 3.72 -0.34 -6.44
CA GLY A 87 3.36 1.04 -6.71
C GLY A 87 1.91 1.33 -6.30
N LEU A 88 1.50 2.60 -6.39
CA LEU A 88 0.14 3.02 -6.08
C LEU A 88 -0.79 2.92 -7.28
N MET A 89 -1.94 2.29 -7.08
CA MET A 89 -2.94 2.15 -8.14
C MET A 89 -3.58 3.49 -8.52
N VAL A 90 -3.65 4.44 -7.57
CA VAL A 90 -4.13 5.83 -7.80
C VAL A 90 -3.26 6.66 -8.75
N SER A 91 -2.05 6.21 -9.09
CA SER A 91 -1.24 6.86 -10.14
C SER A 91 -1.60 6.39 -11.55
N MET A 92 -2.52 5.42 -11.70
CA MET A 92 -3.27 5.33 -12.95
C MET A 92 -4.23 6.53 -12.92
N PRO A 93 -3.98 7.61 -13.68
CA PRO A 93 -4.98 8.64 -13.81
C PRO A 93 -6.25 7.92 -14.23
N ASN A 94 -7.31 8.17 -13.50
CA ASN A 94 -8.68 7.86 -13.87
C ASN A 94 -8.84 8.01 -15.39
N LEU A 95 -8.70 6.92 -16.14
CA LEU A 95 -9.11 6.79 -17.54
C LEU A 95 -10.64 6.60 -17.60
N VAL A 96 -11.36 7.07 -16.58
CA VAL A 96 -12.74 7.49 -16.77
C VAL A 96 -12.67 8.81 -17.55
N TYR A 97 -12.70 8.64 -18.86
CA TYR A 97 -13.53 9.45 -19.75
C TYR A 97 -14.36 10.47 -18.97
N SER A 98 -13.90 11.73 -18.91
CA SER A 98 -14.85 12.84 -18.92
C SER A 98 -15.57 12.72 -20.25
N SER A 99 -16.70 12.02 -20.24
CA SER A 99 -17.74 12.19 -21.25
C SER A 99 -18.44 13.53 -20.94
N ASP A 100 -17.68 14.61 -21.02
CA ASP A 100 -18.22 15.96 -21.16
C ASP A 100 -18.04 16.34 -22.63
N ASN A 101 -18.99 15.91 -23.46
CA ASN A 101 -19.26 16.47 -24.78
C ASN A 101 -20.76 16.39 -25.05
#